data_AF-C3N730-F1
#
_entry.id   AF-C3N730-F1
#
_cell.length_a   1.000
_cell.length_b   1.000
_cell.length_c   1.000
_cell.angle_alpha   90.00
_cell.angle_beta   90.00
_cell.angle_gamma   90.00
#
_symmetry.space_group_name_H-M   'P 1'
#
loop_
_entity.id
_entity.type
_entity.pdbx_description
1 polymer ?
#
loop_
_entity_poly.entity_id
_entity_poly.type
_entity_poly.pdbx_seq_one_letter_code
_entity_poly.pdbx_strand_id
1 'polypeptide(L)' 'MNIRSLYRLSLAIENLLDDIVDGNVDDDNEVLEILLDAKRLTDLLSQELNNYIVRVTKG' A
#
# COMPACT_ATOMS: atom_id res chain seq x y z
N MET A 1 6.68 -12.35 2.86
CA MET A 1 7.35 -11.69 1.72
C MET A 1 8.84 -11.47 1.94
N ASN A 2 9.60 -11.20 0.88
CA ASN A 2 10.96 -10.63 0.99
C ASN A 2 10.92 -9.09 0.86
N ILE A 3 12.05 -8.43 1.12
CA ILE A 3 12.15 -6.96 1.06
C ILE A 3 11.78 -6.37 -0.30
N ARG A 4 12.09 -7.08 -1.40
CA ARG A 4 11.75 -6.64 -2.76
C ARG A 4 10.24 -6.65 -3.01
N SER A 5 9.53 -7.62 -2.45
CA SER A 5 8.07 -7.67 -2.54
C SER A 5 7.40 -6.57 -1.70
N LEU A 6 7.93 -6.28 -0.50
CA LEU A 6 7.46 -5.16 0.33
C LEU A 6 7.60 -3.82 -0.40
N TYR A 7 8.76 -3.58 -1.03
CA TYR A 7 9.00 -2.40 -1.84
C TYR A 7 8.04 -2.28 -3.03
N ARG A 8 7.76 -3.39 -3.72
CA ARG A 8 6.78 -3.38 -4.83
C ARG A 8 5.36 -3.08 -4.36
N LEU A 9 4.99 -3.55 -3.17
CA LEU A 9 3.69 -3.25 -2.58
C LEU A 9 3.57 -1.78 -2.20
N SER A 10 4.62 -1.16 -1.63
CA SER A 10 4.59 0.27 -1.34
C SER A 10 4.48 1.11 -2.61
N LEU A 11 5.19 0.74 -3.69
CA LEU A 11 5.05 1.42 -4.99
C LEU A 11 3.65 1.27 -5.59
N ALA A 12 3.02 0.10 -5.44
CA ALA A 12 1.66 -0.09 -5.93
C ALA A 12 0.65 0.79 -5.18
N ILE A 13 0.85 1.01 -3.88
CA ILE A 13 0.04 1.94 -3.08
C ILE A 13 0.27 3.38 -3.51
N GLU A 14 1.53 3.78 -3.74
CA GLU A 14 1.89 5.11 -4.24
C GLU A 14 1.21 5.40 -5.58
N ASN A 15 1.39 4.53 -6.58
CA ASN A 15 0.78 4.70 -7.89
C ASN A 15 -0.77 4.77 -7.84
N LEU A 16 -1.40 4.09 -6.88
CA LEU A 16 -2.85 4.14 -6.70
C LEU A 16 -3.31 5.50 -6.15
N LEU A 17 -2.50 6.13 -5.30
CA LEU A 17 -2.79 7.42 -4.70
C LEU A 17 -2.40 8.59 -5.60
N ASP A 18 -1.44 8.40 -6.52
CA ASP A 18 -0.99 9.41 -7.47
C ASP A 18 -2.15 9.95 -8.32
N ASP A 19 -3.10 9.11 -8.72
CA ASP A 19 -4.28 9.53 -9.50
C ASP A 19 -5.15 10.56 -8.75
N ILE A 20 -5.23 10.47 -7.43
CA ILE A 20 -5.92 11.46 -6.58
C ILE A 20 -5.05 12.72 -6.44
N VAL A 21 -3.75 12.56 -6.21
CA VAL A 21 -2.81 13.67 -5.97
C VAL A 21 -2.68 14.57 -7.22
N ASP A 22 -2.62 13.97 -8.40
CA ASP A 22 -2.52 14.67 -9.68
C ASP A 22 -3.85 15.30 -10.13
N GLY A 23 -4.95 15.05 -9.39
CA GLY A 23 -6.28 15.55 -9.73
C GLY A 23 -6.87 14.88 -10.98
N ASN A 24 -6.43 13.66 -11.30
CA ASN A 24 -6.99 12.87 -12.40
C ASN A 24 -8.33 12.24 -12.04
N VAL A 25 -8.65 12.16 -10.74
CA VAL A 25 -9.91 11.70 -10.18
C VAL A 25 -10.50 12.79 -9.30
N ASP A 26 -11.71 13.26 -9.63
CA ASP A 26 -12.41 14.34 -8.93
C ASP A 26 -13.82 13.97 -8.44
N ASP A 27 -14.32 12.77 -8.77
CA ASP A 27 -15.55 12.23 -8.22
C ASP A 27 -15.34 11.70 -6.79
N ASP A 28 -16.11 12.22 -5.84
CA ASP A 28 -15.99 11.86 -4.42
C ASP A 28 -16.17 10.35 -4.15
N ASN A 29 -16.98 9.63 -4.94
CA ASN A 29 -17.15 8.18 -4.74
C ASN A 29 -15.93 7.42 -5.27
N GLU A 30 -15.40 7.82 -6.42
CA GLU A 30 -14.18 7.22 -6.98
C GLU A 30 -12.98 7.45 -6.06
N VAL A 31 -12.82 8.67 -5.52
CA VAL A 31 -11.81 8.98 -4.49
C VAL A 31 -11.98 8.07 -3.28
N LEU A 32 -13.21 7.88 -2.79
CA LEU A 32 -13.47 7.02 -1.63
C LEU A 32 -13.10 5.55 -1.92
N GLU A 33 -13.43 5.03 -3.11
CA GLU A 33 -13.08 3.67 -3.52
C GLU A 33 -11.56 3.45 -3.56
N ILE A 34 -10.84 4.38 -4.19
CA ILE A 34 -9.37 4.35 -4.26
C ILE A 34 -8.76 4.38 -2.84
N LEU A 35 -9.26 5.24 -1.95
CA LEU A 35 -8.79 5.32 -0.57
C LEU A 35 -9.07 4.04 0.22
N LEU A 36 -10.21 3.38 -0.01
CA LEU A 36 -10.54 2.09 0.63
C LEU A 36 -9.59 0.99 0.17
N ASP A 37 -9.22 0.96 -1.11
CA ASP A 37 -8.26 0.00 -1.64
C ASP A 37 -6.84 0.29 -1.17
N ALA A 38 -6.41 1.56 -1.16
CA ALA A 38 -5.14 1.98 -0.59
C ALA A 38 -5.02 1.58 0.89
N LYS A 39 -6.10 1.73 1.68
CA LYS A 39 -6.15 1.26 3.07
C LYS A 39 -5.92 -0.24 3.17
N ARG A 40 -6.63 -1.06 2.37
CA ARG A 40 -6.48 -2.53 2.39
C ARG A 40 -5.05 -2.96 2.07
N LEU A 41 -4.43 -2.33 1.07
CA LEU A 41 -3.04 -2.61 0.71
C LEU A 41 -2.04 -2.15 1.78
N THR A 42 -2.31 -1.02 2.44
CA THR A 42 -1.50 -0.52 3.56
C THR A 42 -1.58 -1.45 4.77
N ASP A 43 -2.77 -1.98 5.08
CA ASP A 43 -2.96 -2.98 6.14
C ASP A 43 -2.14 -4.25 5.84
N LEU A 44 -2.17 -4.73 4.59
CA LEU A 44 -1.36 -5.86 4.12
C LEU A 44 0.15 -5.58 4.21
N LEU A 45 0.58 -4.38 3.79
CA LEU A 45 1.98 -3.96 3.87
C LEU A 45 2.47 -3.95 5.31
N SER A 46 1.67 -3.38 6.22
CA SER A 46 1.96 -3.35 7.66
C SER A 46 2.12 -4.76 8.24
N GLN A 47 1.18 -5.65 7.93
CA GLN A 47 1.25 -7.04 8.37
C GLN A 47 2.52 -7.76 7.86
N GLU A 48 2.83 -7.60 6.57
CA GLU A 48 3.97 -8.29 5.96
C GLU A 48 5.32 -7.72 6.37
N LEU A 49 5.37 -6.41 6.64
CA LEU A 49 6.54 -5.75 7.23
C LEU A 49 6.79 -6.27 8.64
N ASN A 50 5.75 -6.36 9.47
CA ASN A 50 5.84 -6.96 10.80
C ASN A 50 6.34 -8.42 10.72
N ASN A 51 5.77 -9.21 9.80
CA ASN A 51 6.22 -10.58 9.56
C ASN A 51 7.69 -10.66 9.15
N TYR A 52 8.16 -9.71 8.33
CA TYR A 52 9.56 -9.63 7.91
C TYR A 52 10.49 -9.28 9.07
N ILE A 53 10.14 -8.28 9.88
CA ILE A 53 10.92 -7.90 11.08
C ILE A 53 11.02 -9.09 12.04
N VAL A 54 9.92 -9.78 12.32
CA VAL A 54 9.91 -10.96 13.20
C VAL A 54 10.82 -12.06 12.66
N ARG A 55 10.79 -12.35 11.35
CA ARG A 55 11.69 -13.36 10.74
C ARG A 55 13.16 -12.99 10.86
N VAL A 56 13.52 -11.72 10.64
CA VAL A 56 14.91 -11.26 10.67
C VAL A 56 15.45 -11.18 12.10
N THR A 57 14.59 -10.89 13.08
CA THR A 57 14.98 -10.79 14.51
C THR A 57 15.03 -12.13 15.23
N LYS A 58 14.27 -13.13 14.77
CA LYS A 58 14.27 -14.50 15.33
C LYS A 58 15.26 -15.44 14.63
N GLY A 59 16.34 -14.90 14.06
CA GLY A 59 17.37 -15.66 13.34
C GLY A 59 17.72 -17.00 13.97
#